data_AF-A0A453DFD3-F1
#
_entry.id   AF-A0A453DFD3-F1
#
_cell.length_a   1.000
_cell.length_b   1.000
_cell.length_c   1.000
_cell.angle_alpha   90.00
_cell.angle_beta   90.00
_cell.angle_gamma   90.00
#
_symmetry.space_group_name_H-M   'P 1'
#
loop_
_entity.id
_entity.type
_entity.pdbx_description
1 polymer ?
#
loop_
_entity_poly.entity_id
_entity_poly.type
_entity_poly.pdbx_seq_one_letter_code
_entity_poly.pdbx_strand_id
1 'polypeptide(L)'
;SGNDLVERFRDQFLPMRVTQEASLSSANSTVIRMPLSSKCLKELEAGCDRVKQIFDRFMQNPSSTLLSLKSVIQVSLSTWEDAASQPTLNYSVLVDPSVATLRNPFSEKKWRKFQISRIFASTSAAIKMQ
;
A
#
# COMPACT_ATOMS: atom_id res chain seq x y z
N SER A 1 32.70 -16.66 -1.49
CA SER A 1 32.31 -15.24 -1.43
C SER A 1 31.07 -15.13 -0.55
N GLY A 2 31.22 -14.58 0.64
CA GLY A 2 30.12 -14.49 1.61
C GLY A 2 29.29 -13.25 1.35
N ASN A 3 28.17 -13.37 0.63
CA ASN A 3 27.22 -12.27 0.45
C ASN A 3 25.77 -12.74 0.21
N ASP A 4 25.40 -13.97 0.59
CA ASP A 4 24.00 -14.35 0.58
C ASP A 4 23.31 -13.95 1.89
N LEU A 5 22.92 -12.67 1.95
CA LEU A 5 22.19 -12.10 3.10
C LEU A 5 20.84 -12.78 3.31
N VAL A 6 20.22 -13.28 2.24
CA VAL A 6 18.92 -13.94 2.30
C VAL A 6 19.06 -15.30 2.99
N GLU A 7 20.10 -16.05 2.64
CA GLU A 7 20.38 -17.35 3.26
C GLU A 7 20.95 -17.23 4.67
N ARG A 8 21.58 -16.10 5.02
CA ARG A 8 22.08 -15.85 6.37
C ARG A 8 21.00 -15.39 7.34
N PHE A 9 20.03 -14.59 6.88
CA PHE A 9 18.94 -14.03 7.70
C PHE A 9 17.59 -14.53 7.20
N ARG A 10 17.48 -15.85 7.02
CA ARG A 10 16.29 -16.48 6.44
C ARG A 10 15.01 -16.08 7.16
N ASP A 11 15.03 -16.02 8.48
CA ASP A 11 13.89 -15.62 9.32
C ASP A 11 13.39 -14.19 9.01
N GLN A 12 14.28 -13.26 8.68
CA GLN A 12 13.92 -11.88 8.34
C GLN A 12 13.35 -11.75 6.92
N PHE A 13 13.82 -12.58 5.99
CA PHE A 13 13.41 -12.53 4.57
C PHE A 13 12.29 -13.51 4.21
N LEU A 14 12.12 -14.60 4.98
CA LEU A 14 11.04 -15.58 4.80
C LEU A 14 9.66 -14.93 4.70
N PRO A 15 9.31 -13.92 5.52
CA PRO A 15 8.00 -13.30 5.44
C PRO A 15 7.79 -12.42 4.20
N MET A 16 8.85 -12.11 3.44
CA MET A 16 8.80 -11.45 2.12
C MET A 16 8.72 -12.47 0.97
N ARG A 17 8.98 -13.76 1.24
CA ARG A 17 8.84 -14.86 0.26
C ARG A 17 7.39 -15.33 0.07
N VAL A 18 6.44 -14.81 0.86
CA VAL A 18 4.98 -15.02 0.69
C VAL A 18 4.51 -14.67 -0.73
N THR A 19 5.30 -13.84 -1.43
CA THR A 19 5.10 -13.42 -2.82
C THR A 19 5.56 -14.44 -3.88
N GLN A 20 5.96 -15.66 -3.50
CA GLN A 20 6.42 -16.69 -4.44
C GLN A 20 5.26 -17.41 -5.16
N GLU A 21 4.09 -16.75 -5.31
CA GLU A 21 3.24 -17.07 -6.44
C GLU A 21 4.01 -16.75 -7.73
N ALA A 22 3.97 -17.69 -8.69
CA ALA A 22 4.69 -17.57 -9.96
C ALA A 22 4.33 -16.28 -10.75
N SER A 23 3.14 -15.72 -10.48
CA SER A 23 2.63 -14.49 -11.08
C SER A 23 3.31 -13.22 -10.55
N LEU A 24 3.59 -13.13 -9.25
CA LEU A 24 4.17 -11.94 -8.62
C LEU A 24 5.69 -11.96 -8.62
N SER A 25 6.30 -13.14 -8.54
CA SER A 25 7.75 -13.30 -8.64
C SER A 25 8.32 -12.96 -10.02
N SER A 26 7.50 -13.04 -11.08
CA SER A 26 7.87 -12.62 -12.45
C SER A 26 7.55 -11.15 -12.74
N ALA A 27 6.78 -10.46 -11.90
CA ALA A 27 6.38 -9.08 -12.11
C ALA A 27 7.27 -8.14 -11.30
N ASN A 28 7.78 -7.06 -11.92
CA ASN A 28 8.44 -5.93 -11.25
C ASN A 28 7.44 -5.19 -10.34
N SER A 29 7.01 -5.86 -9.27
CA SER A 29 5.94 -5.45 -8.38
C SER A 29 6.51 -4.90 -7.08
N THR A 30 5.72 -4.04 -6.42
CA THR A 30 6.09 -3.46 -5.13
C THR A 30 5.27 -4.13 -4.03
N VAL A 31 5.95 -4.72 -3.05
CA VAL A 31 5.32 -5.32 -1.87
C VAL A 31 5.68 -4.49 -0.64
N ILE A 32 4.67 -4.14 0.15
CA ILE A 32 4.85 -3.45 1.43
C ILE A 32 4.27 -4.34 2.53
N ARG A 33 5.14 -4.75 3.46
CA ARG A 33 4.74 -5.50 4.66
C ARG A 33 4.66 -4.54 5.85
N MET A 34 3.51 -4.51 6.51
CA MET A 34 3.30 -3.73 7.74
C MET A 34 2.94 -4.67 8.90
N PRO A 35 3.92 -5.15 9.69
CA PRO A 35 3.65 -5.98 10.86
C PRO A 35 2.75 -5.25 11.86
N LEU A 36 1.79 -5.96 12.45
CA LEU A 36 0.99 -5.41 13.54
C LEU A 36 1.88 -5.11 14.75
N SER A 37 1.60 -4.01 15.44
CA SER A 37 2.38 -3.61 16.62
C SER A 37 2.29 -4.65 17.74
N SER A 38 3.30 -4.72 18.60
CA SER A 38 3.32 -5.61 19.76
C SER A 38 2.16 -5.38 20.73
N LYS A 39 1.58 -4.17 20.76
CA LYS A 39 0.35 -3.87 21.52
C LYS A 39 -0.86 -4.62 20.94
N CYS A 40 -0.96 -4.68 19.61
CA CYS A 40 -2.00 -5.46 18.92
C CYS A 40 -1.78 -6.97 19.06
N LEU A 41 -0.55 -7.45 19.24
CA LEU A 41 -0.28 -8.89 19.45
C LEU A 41 -0.75 -9.40 20.81
N LYS A 42 -0.79 -8.54 21.84
CA LYS A 42 -1.31 -8.91 23.17
C LYS A 42 -2.84 -9.05 23.19
N GLU A 43 -3.51 -8.30 22.32
CA GLU A 43 -4.95 -8.31 22.10
C GLU A 43 -5.19 -8.63 20.62
N LEU A 44 -4.76 -9.82 20.18
CA LEU A 44 -4.74 -10.19 18.76
C LEU A 44 -6.09 -9.97 18.09
N GLU A 45 -7.18 -10.32 18.78
CA GLU A 45 -8.55 -10.07 18.32
C GLU A 45 -8.80 -8.57 18.06
N ALA A 46 -8.43 -7.68 18.99
CA ALA A 46 -8.56 -6.24 18.81
C ALA A 46 -7.67 -5.70 17.66
N GLY A 47 -6.50 -6.30 17.46
CA GLY A 47 -5.63 -6.01 16.31
C GLY A 47 -6.28 -6.37 14.98
N CYS A 48 -6.80 -7.59 14.88
CA CYS A 48 -7.51 -8.10 13.70
C CYS A 48 -8.79 -7.29 13.43
N ASP A 49 -9.55 -6.96 14.48
CA ASP A 49 -10.76 -6.14 14.38
C ASP A 49 -10.45 -4.75 13.83
N ARG A 50 -9.30 -4.16 14.20
CA ARG A 50 -8.88 -2.87 13.66
C ARG A 50 -8.55 -2.95 12.17
N VAL A 51 -7.88 -4.02 11.72
CA VAL A 51 -7.63 -4.25 10.28
C VAL A 51 -8.94 -4.46 9.54
N LYS A 52 -9.84 -5.25 10.11
CA LYS A 52 -11.19 -5.48 9.56
C LYS A 52 -11.97 -4.16 9.42
N GLN A 53 -11.96 -3.29 10.43
CA GLN A 53 -12.60 -1.97 10.35
C GLN A 53 -12.03 -1.08 9.23
N ILE A 54 -10.73 -1.18 8.94
CA ILE A 54 -10.12 -0.46 7.81
C ILE A 54 -10.68 -1.00 6.49
N PHE A 55 -10.79 -2.32 6.35
CA PHE A 55 -11.38 -2.95 5.17
C PHE A 55 -12.87 -2.63 5.03
N ASP A 56 -13.64 -2.71 6.11
CA ASP A 56 -15.06 -2.38 6.11
C ASP A 56 -15.28 -0.93 5.67
N ARG A 57 -14.46 0.00 6.16
CA ARG A 57 -14.51 1.41 5.73
C ARG A 57 -14.19 1.58 4.25
N PHE A 58 -13.21 0.85 3.72
CA PHE A 58 -12.91 0.87 2.29
C PHE A 58 -14.10 0.32 1.46
N MET A 59 -14.70 -0.78 1.91
CA MET A 59 -15.83 -1.43 1.24
C MET A 59 -17.14 -0.61 1.25
N GLN A 60 -17.26 0.43 2.09
CA GLN A 60 -18.42 1.32 2.08
C GLN A 60 -18.53 2.16 0.80
N ASN A 61 -17.40 2.61 0.23
CA ASN A 61 -17.36 3.51 -0.92
C ASN A 61 -16.24 3.17 -1.93
N PRO A 62 -16.15 1.92 -2.41
CA PRO A 62 -15.04 1.45 -3.23
C PRO A 62 -15.09 2.06 -4.64
N SER A 63 -16.27 2.13 -5.25
CA SER A 63 -16.45 2.66 -6.60
C SER A 63 -16.10 4.13 -6.70
N SER A 64 -16.52 4.97 -5.74
CA SER A 64 -16.17 6.40 -5.74
C SER A 64 -14.66 6.61 -5.53
N THR A 65 -14.05 5.80 -4.67
CA THR A 65 -12.60 5.79 -4.47
C THR A 65 -11.88 5.46 -5.78
N LEU A 66 -12.24 4.36 -6.46
CA LEU A 66 -11.60 3.99 -7.73
C LEU A 66 -11.88 5.00 -8.85
N LEU A 67 -13.06 5.60 -8.93
CA LEU A 67 -13.35 6.65 -9.92
C LEU A 67 -12.47 7.89 -9.74
N SER A 68 -12.04 8.18 -8.50
CA SER A 68 -11.09 9.25 -8.18
C SER A 68 -9.62 8.91 -8.46
N LEU A 69 -9.30 7.68 -8.89
CA LEU A 69 -7.94 7.25 -9.22
C LEU A 69 -7.76 7.14 -10.74
N LYS A 70 -6.69 7.73 -11.26
CA LYS A 70 -6.42 7.71 -12.72
C LYS A 70 -5.89 6.35 -13.20
N SER A 71 -4.88 5.83 -12.51
CA SER A 71 -4.12 4.66 -12.98
C SER A 71 -4.56 3.34 -12.36
N VAL A 72 -5.16 3.36 -11.17
CA VAL A 72 -5.60 2.14 -10.49
C VAL A 72 -6.93 1.69 -11.09
N ILE A 73 -6.96 0.50 -11.67
CA ILE A 73 -8.17 -0.07 -12.31
C ILE A 73 -8.84 -1.15 -11.46
N GLN A 74 -8.08 -1.85 -10.61
CA GLN A 74 -8.58 -2.92 -9.77
C GLN A 74 -8.00 -2.80 -8.37
N VAL A 75 -8.83 -3.11 -7.38
CA VAL A 75 -8.40 -3.32 -6.00
C VAL A 75 -9.05 -4.59 -5.49
N SER A 76 -8.25 -5.49 -4.94
CA SER A 76 -8.68 -6.74 -4.33
C SER A 76 -8.22 -6.82 -2.87
N LEU A 77 -9.06 -7.40 -2.01
CA LEU A 77 -8.77 -7.69 -0.61
C LEU A 77 -8.85 -9.20 -0.41
N SER A 78 -7.81 -9.76 0.20
CA SER A 78 -7.71 -11.19 0.48
C SER A 78 -7.19 -11.42 1.90
N THR A 79 -7.64 -12.51 2.52
CA THR A 79 -7.17 -12.98 3.82
C THR A 79 -6.34 -14.24 3.63
N TRP A 80 -5.31 -14.39 4.45
CA TRP A 80 -4.46 -15.58 4.45
C TRP A 80 -4.47 -16.18 5.84
N GLU A 81 -5.18 -17.29 5.99
CA GLU A 81 -5.28 -18.04 7.25
C GLU A 81 -4.02 -18.86 7.50
N ASP A 82 -3.75 -19.16 8.78
CA ASP A 82 -2.62 -19.99 9.14
C ASP A 82 -2.76 -21.40 8.52
N ALA A 83 -1.66 -21.93 7.98
CA ALA A 83 -1.60 -23.16 7.18
C ALA A 83 -2.35 -23.18 5.82
N ALA A 84 -2.99 -22.10 5.38
CA ALA A 84 -3.59 -22.04 4.05
C ALA A 84 -2.51 -21.97 2.95
N SER A 85 -2.68 -22.71 1.85
CA SER A 85 -1.75 -22.71 0.72
C SER A 85 -1.92 -21.49 -0.18
N GLN A 86 -3.10 -20.87 -0.20
CA GLN A 86 -3.44 -19.71 -1.01
C GLN A 86 -4.33 -18.74 -0.22
N PRO A 87 -4.25 -17.44 -0.52
CA PRO A 87 -5.12 -16.46 0.10
C PRO A 87 -6.57 -16.60 -0.40
N THR A 88 -7.53 -16.38 0.50
CA THR A 88 -8.95 -16.32 0.16
C THR A 88 -9.31 -14.92 -0.30
N LEU A 89 -9.81 -14.77 -1.52
CA LEU A 89 -10.32 -13.49 -2.02
C LEU A 89 -11.63 -13.13 -1.30
N ASN A 90 -11.63 -12.04 -0.53
CA ASN A 90 -12.83 -11.59 0.19
C ASN A 90 -13.62 -10.55 -0.59
N TYR A 91 -12.92 -9.69 -1.34
CA TYR A 91 -13.55 -8.58 -2.06
C TYR A 91 -12.71 -8.18 -3.28
N SER A 92 -13.36 -7.80 -4.38
CA SER A 92 -12.69 -7.22 -5.55
C SER A 92 -13.59 -6.21 -6.24
N VAL A 93 -13.01 -5.08 -6.59
CA VAL A 93 -13.65 -4.04 -7.40
C VAL A 93 -12.77 -3.74 -8.61
N LEU A 94 -13.38 -3.70 -9.78
CA LEU A 94 -12.73 -3.48 -11.07
C LEU A 94 -13.47 -2.37 -11.82
N VAL A 95 -12.72 -1.39 -12.30
CA VAL A 95 -13.17 -0.46 -13.34
C VAL A 95 -12.89 -1.10 -14.68
N ASP A 96 -13.90 -1.14 -15.54
CA ASP A 96 -13.75 -1.65 -16.90
C ASP A 96 -12.61 -0.90 -17.61
N PRO A 97 -11.54 -1.62 -18.03
CA PRO A 97 -10.39 -1.02 -18.70
C PRO A 97 -10.75 -0.24 -19.95
N SER A 98 -11.83 -0.61 -20.65
CA SER A 98 -12.29 0.06 -21.87
C SER A 98 -12.72 1.51 -21.64
N VAL A 99 -13.17 1.83 -20.41
CA VAL A 99 -13.63 3.16 -20.01
C VAL A 99 -12.74 3.79 -18.93
N ALA A 100 -11.73 3.08 -18.45
CA ALA A 100 -10.85 3.54 -17.36
C ALA A 100 -10.13 4.87 -17.69
N THR A 101 -9.83 5.12 -18.96
CA THR A 101 -9.19 6.35 -19.48
C THR A 101 -10.13 7.55 -19.49
N LEU A 102 -11.44 7.34 -19.46
CA LEU A 102 -12.45 8.41 -19.39
C LEU A 102 -12.56 9.01 -17.99
N ARG A 103 -11.97 8.37 -16.97
CA ARG A 103 -11.94 8.90 -15.60
C ARG A 103 -11.08 10.17 -15.57
N ASN A 104 -11.69 11.27 -15.16
CA ASN A 104 -10.98 12.51 -14.86
C ASN A 104 -11.14 12.90 -13.39
N PRO A 105 -10.29 12.38 -12.49
CA PRO A 105 -10.40 12.66 -11.06
C PRO A 105 -10.06 14.11 -10.70
N PHE A 106 -9.39 14.86 -11.58
CA PHE A 106 -9.00 16.24 -11.33
C PHE A 106 -9.29 17.08 -12.57
N SER A 107 -10.24 18.03 -12.50
CA SER A 107 -10.41 18.98 -13.60
C SER A 107 -9.06 19.64 -13.90
N GLU A 108 -8.52 19.45 -15.11
CA GLU A 108 -7.15 19.86 -15.47
C GLU A 108 -6.90 21.36 -15.25
N LYS A 109 -7.98 22.15 -15.16
CA LYS A 109 -7.96 23.61 -14.95
C LYS A 109 -7.56 24.09 -13.55
N LYS A 110 -7.31 23.23 -12.55
CA LYS A 110 -7.10 23.68 -11.14
C LYS A 110 -5.91 23.09 -10.38
N TRP A 111 -4.88 22.58 -11.06
CA TRP A 111 -3.60 22.33 -10.37
C TRP A 111 -2.91 23.68 -10.10
N ARG A 112 -3.32 24.40 -9.04
CA ARG A 112 -2.45 25.43 -8.46
C ARG A 112 -1.21 24.68 -7.98
N LYS A 113 -0.11 24.86 -8.70
CA LYS A 113 1.22 24.33 -8.38
C LYS A 113 1.49 24.55 -6.89
N PHE A 114 1.32 23.53 -6.05
CA PHE A 114 1.66 23.61 -4.64
C PHE A 114 3.17 23.82 -4.59
N GLN A 115 3.58 25.03 -4.25
CA GLN A 115 4.98 25.43 -4.11
C GLN A 115 5.53 24.76 -2.84
N ILE A 116 5.89 23.48 -2.92
CA ILE A 116 6.56 22.72 -1.85
C ILE A 116 7.89 23.40 -1.45
N SER A 117 8.44 24.25 -2.33
CA SER A 117 9.58 25.14 -2.06
C SER A 117 9.42 26.00 -0.80
N ARG A 118 8.20 26.32 -0.35
CA ARG A 118 7.98 27.07 0.89
C ARG A 118 8.08 26.23 2.17
N ILE A 119 7.98 24.91 2.08
CA ILE A 119 8.04 24.02 3.27
C ILE A 119 9.50 23.84 3.72
N PHE A 120 10.45 23.89 2.79
CA PHE A 120 11.89 23.74 3.04
C PHE A 120 12.68 25.05 2.98
N ALA A 121 12.00 26.20 2.80
CA ALA A 121 12.66 27.49 2.91
C ALA A 121 12.96 27.77 4.39
N SER A 122 14.12 27.30 4.84
CA SER A 122 14.71 27.70 6.12
C SER A 122 14.70 29.22 6.21
N THR A 123 14.24 29.75 7.35
CA THR A 123 14.54 31.12 7.77
C THR A 123 16.06 31.27 7.75
N SER A 124 16.59 31.90 6.71
CA SER A 124 17.97 32.37 6.70
C SER A 124 18.07 33.51 7.71
N ALA A 125 18.29 33.16 8.98
CA ALA A 125 18.79 34.08 9.96
C ALA A 125 20.17 34.53 9.48
N ALA A 126 20.25 35.72 8.90
CA ALA A 126 21.49 36.35 8.51
C ALA A 126 22.32 36.62 9.77
N ILE A 127 23.29 35.75 10.05
CA ILE A 127 24.34 36.03 11.03
C ILE A 127 25.35 36.94 10.33
N LYS A 128 25.29 38.23 10.64
CA LYS A 128 26.37 39.17 10.32
C LYS A 128 27.56 38.81 11.21
N MET A 129 28.62 38.25 10.63
CA MET A 129 29.90 38.13 11.34
C MET A 129 30.55 39.51 11.38
N GLN A 130 30.84 39.98 12.59
CA GLN A 130 31.73 41.11 12.85
C GLN A 130 32.53 40.82 14.11
#